data_AF-A0A7S0WIV9-F1
#
_entry.id   AF-A0A7S0WIV9-F1
#
_cell.length_a   1.000
_cell.length_b   1.000
_cell.length_c   1.000
_cell.angle_alpha   90.00
_cell.angle_beta   90.00
_cell.angle_gamma   90.00
#
_symmetry.space_group_name_H-M   'P 1'
#
loop_
_entity.id
_entity.type
_entity.pdbx_description
1 polymer ?
#
loop_
_entity_poly.entity_id
_entity_poly.type
_entity_poly.pdbx_seq_one_letter_code
_entity_poly.pdbx_strand_id
1 'polypeptide(L)'
;FHRRYRVRLKGIALLGANTLSVVIRPAVKYAYDAHDRYPYDMPSNPTPQAFEHYNFIRKPASDFGWDWGPAFAPAGIHGDITLVAYSAPLLMGVHVQQQHRG
;
A
#
# COMPACT_ATOMS: atom_id res chain seq x y z
N PHE A 1 5.30 -7.21 1.84
CA PHE A 1 4.49 -6.08 2.29
C PHE A 1 4.80 -4.89 1.36
N HIS A 2 3.85 -4.40 0.58
CA HIS A 2 2.45 -4.79 0.63
C HIS A 2 1.97 -5.23 -0.74
N ARG A 3 2.27 -4.46 -1.79
CA ARG A 3 2.03 -4.85 -3.19
C ARG A 3 2.88 -3.98 -4.12
N ARG A 4 3.33 -4.52 -5.25
CA ARG A 4 3.88 -3.75 -6.36
C ARG A 4 2.83 -3.65 -7.46
N TYR A 5 2.54 -2.43 -7.92
CA TYR A 5 1.65 -2.19 -9.04
C TYR A 5 2.46 -2.00 -10.32
N ARG A 6 1.94 -2.53 -11.44
CA ARG A 6 2.51 -2.32 -12.77
C ARG A 6 1.37 -1.93 -13.69
N VAL A 7 1.53 -0.79 -14.36
CA VAL A 7 0.55 -0.27 -15.31
C VAL A 7 1.18 -0.30 -16.70
N ARG A 8 0.47 -0.85 -17.67
CA ARG A 8 0.91 -0.85 -19.07
C ARG A 8 0.73 0.56 -19.63
N LEU A 9 1.82 1.16 -20.10
CA LEU A 9 1.79 2.50 -20.72
C LEU A 9 1.70 2.47 -22.26
N LYS A 10 1.87 1.30 -22.89
CA LYS A 10 1.74 1.17 -24.35
C LYS A 10 0.31 1.52 -24.77
N GLY A 11 0.17 2.50 -25.67
CA GLY A 11 -1.11 3.01 -26.15
C GLY A 11 -1.65 4.23 -25.41
N ILE A 12 -1.03 4.63 -24.29
CA ILE A 12 -1.39 5.84 -23.54
C ILE A 12 -0.22 6.82 -23.37
N ALA A 13 1.02 6.34 -23.44
CA ALA A 13 2.20 7.19 -23.41
C ALA A 13 2.35 7.96 -24.73
N LEU A 14 2.69 9.24 -24.60
CA LEU A 14 2.97 10.14 -25.71
C LEU A 14 4.47 10.16 -26.02
N LEU A 15 4.83 10.48 -27.27
CA LEU A 15 6.21 10.84 -27.61
C LEU A 15 6.58 12.16 -26.91
N GLY A 16 7.71 12.17 -26.21
CA GLY A 16 8.16 13.34 -25.45
C GLY A 16 7.60 13.38 -24.04
N ALA A 17 7.15 14.56 -23.60
CA ALA A 17 6.78 14.80 -22.21
C ALA A 17 5.47 14.10 -21.84
N ASN A 18 5.47 13.48 -20.66
CA ASN A 18 4.30 12.87 -20.05
C ASN A 18 4.20 13.31 -18.59
N THR A 19 2.99 13.40 -18.05
CA THR A 19 2.74 13.72 -16.64
C THR A 19 2.20 12.50 -15.91
N LEU A 20 2.85 12.11 -14.81
CA LEU A 20 2.34 11.13 -13.87
C LEU A 20 1.77 11.85 -12.64
N SER A 21 0.53 11.57 -12.29
CA SER A 21 -0.11 12.07 -11.07
C SER A 21 -0.51 10.91 -10.17
N VAL A 22 -0.20 11.01 -8.88
CA VAL A 22 -0.56 10.03 -7.85
C VAL A 22 -1.31 10.76 -6.73
N VAL A 23 -2.59 10.42 -6.55
CA VAL A 23 -3.42 10.97 -5.48
C VAL A 23 -3.52 9.95 -4.36
N ILE A 24 -2.94 10.27 -3.20
CA ILE A 24 -3.04 9.45 -1.99
C ILE A 24 -4.10 10.05 -1.09
N ARG A 25 -5.19 9.30 -0.86
CA ARG A 25 -6.28 9.72 0.03
C ARG A 25 -5.91 9.45 1.49
N PRO A 26 -6.43 10.23 2.46
CA PRO A 26 -6.15 10.03 3.89
C PRO A 26 -6.57 8.62 4.34
N ALA A 27 -5.62 7.88 4.94
CA ALA A 27 -5.83 6.51 5.38
C ALA A 27 -6.93 6.39 6.45
N VAL A 28 -6.92 7.31 7.43
CA VAL A 28 -7.89 7.34 8.53
C VAL A 28 -9.30 7.53 7.97
N LYS A 29 -9.53 8.56 7.15
CA LYS A 29 -10.86 8.79 6.55
C LYS A 29 -11.35 7.56 5.77
N TYR A 30 -10.49 6.95 4.95
CA TYR A 30 -10.86 5.76 4.19
C TYR A 30 -11.30 4.61 5.11
N ALA A 31 -10.58 4.38 6.22
CA ALA A 31 -10.89 3.32 7.17
C ALA A 31 -12.25 3.53 7.85
N TYR A 32 -12.54 4.75 8.32
CA TYR A 32 -13.84 5.10 8.91
C TYR A 32 -14.97 4.96 7.88
N ASP A 33 -14.81 5.51 6.66
CA ASP A 33 -15.83 5.37 5.61
C ASP A 33 -16.09 3.90 5.24
N ALA A 34 -15.06 3.04 5.34
CA ALA A 34 -15.19 1.61 5.05
C ALA A 34 -15.87 0.85 6.18
N HIS A 35 -15.59 1.21 7.43
CA HIS A 35 -16.33 0.75 8.60
C HIS A 35 -17.80 1.11 8.52
N ASP A 36 -18.14 2.36 8.21
CA ASP A 36 -19.54 2.84 8.16
C ASP A 36 -20.39 2.15 7.09
N ARG A 37 -19.74 1.58 6.05
CA ARG A 37 -20.41 0.76 5.02
C ARG A 37 -20.49 -0.72 5.37
N TYR A 38 -19.81 -1.15 6.41
CA TYR A 38 -19.74 -2.55 6.81
C TYR A 38 -21.02 -2.94 7.57
N PRO A 39 -21.57 -4.15 7.35
CA PRO A 39 -22.92 -4.47 7.83
C PRO A 39 -23.05 -4.69 9.34
N TYR A 40 -21.94 -4.69 10.08
CA TYR A 40 -21.92 -4.86 11.53
C TYR A 40 -20.65 -4.23 12.12
N ASP A 41 -20.66 -3.99 13.42
CA ASP A 41 -19.50 -3.41 14.10
C ASP A 41 -18.32 -4.40 14.16
N MET A 42 -17.13 -3.90 13.91
CA MET A 42 -15.89 -4.67 13.93
C MET A 42 -14.94 -4.07 14.98
N PRO A 43 -14.56 -4.86 16.00
CA PRO A 43 -13.68 -4.38 17.06
C PRO A 43 -12.40 -3.73 16.50
N SER A 44 -12.05 -2.59 17.07
CA SER A 44 -10.87 -1.81 16.73
C SER A 44 -9.98 -1.61 17.97
N ASN A 45 -8.80 -1.01 17.78
CA ASN A 45 -7.85 -0.72 18.84
C ASN A 45 -8.45 0.29 19.85
N PRO A 46 -8.60 -0.07 21.14
CA PRO A 46 -9.10 0.84 22.17
C PRO A 46 -7.99 1.73 22.78
N THR A 47 -6.77 1.69 22.24
CA THR A 47 -5.63 2.44 22.80
C THR A 47 -5.91 3.95 22.78
N PRO A 48 -5.69 4.69 23.88
CA PRO A 48 -5.86 6.13 23.91
C PRO A 48 -5.04 6.82 22.82
N GLN A 49 -5.61 7.83 22.16
CA GLN A 49 -4.96 8.63 21.11
C GLN A 49 -4.63 7.86 19.82
N ALA A 50 -5.08 6.61 19.68
CA ALA A 50 -5.05 5.88 18.42
C ALA A 50 -6.20 6.31 17.49
N PHE A 51 -6.02 6.12 16.19
CA PHE A 51 -7.11 6.14 15.23
C PHE A 51 -7.77 4.76 15.18
N GLU A 52 -9.09 4.72 15.07
CA GLU A 52 -9.83 3.47 14.98
C GLU A 52 -9.88 2.91 13.54
N HIS A 53 -10.43 1.70 13.42
CA HIS A 53 -10.74 1.02 12.17
C HIS A 53 -9.54 0.68 11.27
N TYR A 54 -8.32 0.58 11.85
CA TYR A 54 -7.10 0.19 11.14
C TYR A 54 -7.25 -1.13 10.35
N ASN A 55 -8.15 -2.02 10.80
CA ASN A 55 -8.51 -3.30 10.19
C ASN A 55 -9.26 -3.16 8.84
N PHE A 56 -9.82 -1.99 8.54
CA PHE A 56 -10.51 -1.73 7.27
C PHE A 56 -9.59 -1.25 6.13
N ILE A 57 -8.28 -1.11 6.39
CA ILE A 57 -7.29 -0.70 5.38
C ILE A 57 -6.05 -1.61 5.40
N ARG A 58 -5.49 -1.91 4.23
CA ARG A 58 -4.23 -2.67 4.11
C ARG A 58 -3.01 -1.76 4.21
N LYS A 59 -2.70 -1.32 5.43
CA LYS A 59 -1.56 -0.47 5.82
C LYS A 59 -0.91 -1.05 7.10
N PRO A 60 0.35 -0.70 7.48
CA PRO A 60 0.86 -1.09 8.79
C PRO A 60 -0.10 -0.63 9.90
N ALA A 61 -0.55 -1.55 10.73
CA ALA A 61 -1.55 -1.26 11.76
C ALA A 61 -1.05 -0.22 12.77
N SER A 62 0.24 -0.27 13.12
CA SER A 62 0.88 0.68 14.04
C SER A 62 0.86 2.13 13.57
N ASP A 63 0.65 2.40 12.27
CA ASP A 63 0.50 3.77 11.78
C ASP A 63 -0.76 4.45 12.36
N PHE A 64 -1.74 3.66 12.81
CA PHE A 64 -2.94 4.13 13.51
C PHE A 64 -2.71 4.31 15.02
N GLY A 65 -1.49 4.09 15.53
CA GLY A 65 -1.15 4.19 16.95
C GLY A 65 -1.19 2.84 17.66
N TRP A 66 -0.36 2.71 18.70
CA TRP A 66 -0.24 1.50 19.51
C TRP A 66 0.26 1.85 20.92
N ASP A 67 0.27 0.89 21.85
CA ASP A 67 0.65 1.12 23.26
C ASP A 67 2.11 1.59 23.46
N TRP A 68 2.95 1.49 22.43
CA TRP A 68 4.34 1.97 22.41
C TRP A 68 4.65 2.98 21.30
N GLY A 69 3.65 3.49 20.56
CA GLY A 69 3.91 4.37 19.41
C GLY A 69 2.77 5.30 19.02
N PRO A 70 3.09 6.51 18.52
CA PRO A 70 2.09 7.52 18.16
C PRO A 70 1.29 7.16 16.90
N ALA A 71 0.10 7.74 16.77
CA ALA A 71 -0.75 7.63 15.59
C ALA A 71 -0.43 8.71 14.56
N PHE A 72 0.44 8.42 13.59
CA PHE A 72 0.81 9.40 12.54
C PHE A 72 0.07 9.23 11.21
N ALA A 73 -0.42 8.02 10.92
CA ALA A 73 -1.10 7.67 9.68
C ALA A 73 -0.48 8.30 8.40
N PRO A 74 0.83 8.20 8.16
CA PRO A 74 1.50 8.96 7.11
C PRO A 74 1.02 8.54 5.72
N ALA A 75 1.07 9.49 4.78
CA ALA A 75 0.74 9.29 3.38
C ALA A 75 1.96 9.60 2.51
N GLY A 76 2.27 8.69 1.58
CA GLY A 76 3.41 8.86 0.69
C GLY A 76 3.61 7.65 -0.22
N ILE A 77 4.41 7.85 -1.26
CA ILE A 77 4.92 6.76 -2.08
C ILE A 77 6.06 6.11 -1.31
N HIS A 78 5.89 4.85 -0.92
CA HIS A 78 6.92 4.07 -0.27
C HIS A 78 7.65 3.19 -1.30
N GLY A 79 8.92 3.49 -1.56
CA GLY A 79 9.75 2.85 -2.58
C GLY A 79 9.76 3.62 -3.91
N ASP A 80 10.29 2.98 -4.95
CA ASP A 80 10.55 3.65 -6.23
C ASP A 80 9.38 3.60 -7.20
N ILE A 81 9.32 4.61 -8.06
CA ILE A 81 8.53 4.62 -9.30
C ILE A 81 9.51 4.48 -10.46
N THR A 82 9.34 3.45 -11.28
CA THR A 82 10.22 3.19 -12.43
C THR A 82 9.43 3.08 -13.72
N LEU A 83 9.99 3.66 -14.79
CA LEU A 83 9.55 3.42 -16.16
C LEU A 83 10.40 2.29 -16.75
N VAL A 84 9.76 1.21 -17.19
CA VAL A 84 10.45 0.03 -17.75
C VAL A 84 9.96 -0.23 -19.16
N ALA A 85 10.88 -0.22 -20.12
CA ALA A 85 10.65 -0.57 -21.51
C ALA A 85 11.43 -1.85 -21.87
N TYR A 86 10.83 -2.73 -22.65
CA TYR A 86 11.43 -3.98 -23.09
C TYR A 86 10.81 -4.44 -24.42
N SER A 87 11.59 -5.13 -25.25
CA SER A 87 11.16 -5.76 -26.50
C SER A 87 11.26 -7.29 -26.47
N ALA A 88 11.94 -7.85 -25.46
CA ALA A 88 12.11 -9.28 -25.18
C ALA A 88 11.55 -9.62 -23.78
N PRO A 89 11.44 -10.90 -23.39
CA PRO A 89 10.97 -11.27 -22.05
C PRO A 89 11.75 -10.57 -20.93
N LEU A 90 11.03 -10.03 -19.95
CA LEU A 90 11.60 -9.34 -18.79
C LEU A 90 11.67 -10.29 -17.59
N LEU A 91 12.85 -10.42 -16.99
CA LEU A 91 13.03 -11.20 -15.76
C LEU A 91 12.41 -10.45 -14.56
N MET A 92 11.39 -11.05 -13.94
CA MET A 92 10.61 -10.39 -12.89
C MET A 92 11.09 -10.69 -11.47
N GLY A 93 11.87 -11.75 -11.31
CA GLY A 93 12.40 -12.21 -10.03
C GLY A 93 13.01 -13.60 -10.17
N VAL A 94 13.89 -13.95 -9.23
CA VAL A 94 14.46 -15.28 -9.05
C VAL A 94 14.26 -15.64 -7.58
N HIS A 95 13.89 -16.88 -7.33
CA HIS A 95 13.77 -17.43 -5.98
C HIS A 95 14.64 -18.68 -5.89
N VAL A 96 15.47 -18.74 -4.85
CA VAL A 96 16.30 -19.92 -4.55
C VAL A 96 15.79 -20.50 -3.24
N GLN A 97 15.42 -21.77 -3.28
CA GLN A 97 15.05 -22.53 -2.10
C GLN A 97 16.18 -23.50 -1.76
N GLN A 98 16.81 -23.30 -0.61
CA GLN A 98 17.80 -24.24 -0.10
C GLN A 98 17.10 -25.40 0.61
N GLN A 99 17.51 -26.62 0.29
CA GLN A 99 17.10 -27.82 0.98
C GLN A 99 18.32 -28.44 1.64
N HIS A 100 18.23 -28.71 2.95
CA HIS A 100 19.28 -29.37 3.69
C HIS A 100 18.86 -30.82 3.95
N ARG A 101 19.77 -31.77 3.68
CA ARG A 101 19.67 -33.14 4.18
C ARG A 101 20.78 -33.34 5.19
N GLY A 102 20.44 -33.95 6.32
CA GLY A 102 21.43 -34.44 7.28
C GLY A 102 22.25 -35.59 6.72
#